data_AF-A0A7Y3XA63-F1
#
_entry.id   AF-A0A7Y3XA63-F1
#
_cell.length_a   1.000
_cell.length_b   1.000
_cell.length_c   1.000
_cell.angle_alpha   90.00
_cell.angle_beta   90.00
_cell.angle_gamma   90.00
#
_symmetry.space_group_name_H-M   'P 1'
#
loop_
_entity.id
_entity.type
_entity.pdbx_description
1 polymer ?
#
loop_
_entity_poly.entity_id
_entity_poly.type
_entity_poly.pdbx_seq_one_letter_code
_entity_poly.pdbx_strand_id
1 'polypeptide(L)'
;MTHNKTGLWRWLCVTLMLLASLGMASLASAQSTSESEMVTAAPGIDADQWRQVRSGETGPNYRDTRFDSNYNLVNSSGETWRQWRNRWVSPFGLIAIGGMAAAIALFYIIIGRKYLEEPRTGRKLFRWSLLMRSLHWTVASLFIVLALTGLNLLFGKFVFRSLLGDGAWAWMVSTSKVLHNYLGPIFGVLLVILLISMIKENMPKKHDLEWFKKGGGLFGKEHVDAGFCNGGEKAWYWLLASVGLLVVASGFVLDFPNFNQGRDTMQWANLIHAVGALGLTAVSLGHIYIGTLGTEGALEGMTTGYVDETWAKEHHNLWYEEVKDQALTEDEIAAQKSAGSAGTDSAPSSSG
;
A
#
# COMPACT_ATOMS: atom_id res chain seq x y z
N MET A 1 -1.96 -22.20 -43.62
CA MET A 1 -1.70 -21.48 -42.35
C MET A 1 -1.99 -22.41 -41.18
N THR A 2 -1.03 -23.25 -40.80
CA THR A 2 -1.13 -24.12 -39.62
C THR A 2 0.27 -24.26 -39.03
N HIS A 3 0.32 -24.38 -37.71
CA HIS A 3 1.49 -24.65 -36.86
C HIS A 3 2.20 -23.44 -36.23
N ASN A 4 1.70 -23.04 -35.05
CA ASN A 4 2.60 -22.79 -33.91
C ASN A 4 1.95 -23.04 -32.53
N LYS A 5 0.94 -23.93 -32.43
CA LYS A 5 0.26 -24.26 -31.15
C LYS A 5 1.04 -25.27 -30.28
N THR A 6 2.08 -25.91 -30.82
CA THR A 6 2.85 -26.96 -30.12
C THR A 6 3.94 -26.41 -29.19
N GLY A 7 4.41 -25.17 -29.42
CA GLY A 7 5.42 -24.53 -28.57
C GLY A 7 4.85 -24.11 -27.21
N LEU A 8 3.68 -23.47 -27.20
CA LEU A 8 3.09 -22.91 -25.98
C LEU A 8 2.72 -23.98 -24.95
N TRP A 9 2.16 -25.11 -25.39
CA TRP A 9 1.79 -26.23 -24.52
C TRP A 9 3.00 -26.87 -23.84
N ARG A 10 4.13 -27.02 -24.57
CA ARG A 10 5.37 -27.56 -24.01
C ARG A 10 5.93 -26.68 -22.90
N TRP A 11 5.94 -25.36 -23.10
CA TRP A 11 6.38 -24.42 -22.06
C TRP A 11 5.44 -24.42 -20.84
N LEU A 12 4.14 -24.57 -21.05
CA LEU A 12 3.15 -24.65 -19.97
C LEU A 12 3.32 -25.93 -19.12
N CYS A 13 3.56 -27.09 -19.77
CA CYS A 13 3.84 -28.35 -19.07
C CYS A 13 5.17 -28.31 -18.30
N VAL A 14 6.23 -27.73 -18.87
CA VAL A 14 7.53 -27.58 -18.18
C VAL A 14 7.39 -26.64 -16.99
N THR A 15 6.63 -25.57 -17.12
CA THR A 15 6.36 -24.61 -16.02
C THR A 15 5.55 -25.27 -14.90
N LEU A 16 4.52 -26.06 -15.24
CA LEU A 16 3.74 -26.83 -14.27
C LEU A 16 4.57 -27.90 -13.55
N MET A 17 5.45 -28.60 -14.26
CA MET A 17 6.36 -29.58 -13.65
C MET A 17 7.38 -28.90 -12.72
N LEU A 18 7.93 -27.75 -13.11
CA LEU A 18 8.82 -26.96 -12.26
C LEU A 18 8.10 -26.47 -11.00
N LEU A 19 6.89 -25.90 -11.13
CA LEU A 19 6.07 -25.48 -10.00
C LEU A 19 5.70 -26.64 -9.07
N ALA A 20 5.37 -27.82 -9.62
CA ALA A 20 5.10 -29.02 -8.83
C ALA A 20 6.36 -29.53 -8.10
N SER A 21 7.53 -29.48 -8.74
CA SER A 21 8.80 -29.88 -8.13
C SER A 21 9.24 -28.95 -7.00
N LEU A 22 9.02 -27.63 -7.15
CA LEU A 22 9.25 -26.63 -6.10
C LEU A 22 8.28 -26.81 -4.92
N GLY A 23 7.02 -27.18 -5.19
CA GLY A 23 6.05 -27.53 -4.15
C GLY A 23 6.46 -28.77 -3.34
N MET A 24 6.90 -29.84 -4.00
CA MET A 24 7.29 -31.08 -3.32
C MET A 24 8.62 -30.99 -2.55
N ALA A 25 9.60 -30.25 -3.06
CA ALA A 25 10.87 -30.03 -2.35
C ALA A 25 10.68 -29.25 -1.02
N SER A 26 9.70 -28.34 -0.98
CA SER A 26 9.39 -27.57 0.24
C SER A 26 8.69 -28.38 1.34
N LEU A 27 7.98 -29.46 0.99
CA LEU A 27 7.32 -30.37 1.93
C LEU A 27 8.29 -31.40 2.51
N ALA A 28 9.21 -31.93 1.70
CA ALA A 28 10.18 -32.94 2.13
C ALA A 28 11.19 -32.41 3.17
N SER A 29 11.57 -31.12 3.09
CA SER A 29 12.51 -30.50 4.04
C SER A 29 11.88 -30.11 5.37
N ALA A 30 10.54 -30.03 5.48
CA ALA A 30 9.88 -29.47 6.66
C ALA A 30 9.64 -30.48 7.78
N GLN A 31 9.80 -31.78 7.52
CA GLN A 31 9.27 -32.84 8.39
C GLN A 31 10.34 -33.72 9.06
N SER A 32 11.62 -33.62 8.69
CA SER A 32 12.63 -34.64 9.06
C SER A 32 13.83 -34.19 9.91
N THR A 33 13.82 -33.03 10.58
CA THR A 33 15.03 -32.55 11.30
C THR A 33 14.85 -32.21 12.79
N SER A 34 13.64 -31.96 13.30
CA SER A 34 13.53 -31.42 14.66
C SER A 34 13.93 -32.39 15.78
N GLU A 35 13.65 -33.69 15.63
CA GLU A 35 13.97 -34.69 16.67
C GLU A 35 15.45 -35.12 16.65
N SER A 36 16.09 -35.21 15.47
CA SER A 36 17.50 -35.59 15.37
C SER A 36 18.46 -34.45 15.74
N GLU A 37 18.07 -33.20 15.45
CA GLU A 37 18.81 -32.00 15.89
C GLU A 37 18.80 -31.86 17.42
N MET A 38 17.69 -32.22 18.08
CA MET A 38 17.55 -32.12 19.54
C MET A 38 18.50 -33.05 20.30
N VAL A 39 18.67 -34.28 19.83
CA VAL A 39 19.60 -35.27 20.43
C VAL A 39 21.06 -34.81 20.34
N THR A 40 21.39 -34.04 19.30
CA THR A 40 22.76 -33.54 19.07
C THR A 40 23.04 -32.23 19.81
N ALA A 41 22.04 -31.33 19.92
CA ALA A 41 22.23 -29.98 20.45
C ALA A 41 22.25 -29.91 21.99
N ALA A 42 21.56 -30.82 22.68
CA ALA A 42 21.45 -30.82 24.13
C ALA A 42 21.45 -32.24 24.72
N PRO A 43 22.56 -32.99 24.60
CA PRO A 43 22.65 -34.33 25.14
C PRO A 43 22.46 -34.30 26.66
N GLY A 44 21.50 -35.06 27.17
CA GLY A 44 21.22 -35.18 28.61
C GLY A 44 20.08 -34.30 29.13
N ILE A 45 19.39 -33.52 28.28
CA ILE A 45 18.14 -32.85 28.69
C ILE A 45 16.95 -33.80 28.45
N ASP A 46 16.23 -34.16 29.51
CA ASP A 46 15.05 -35.02 29.41
C ASP A 46 13.78 -34.24 29.01
N ALA A 47 12.69 -34.98 28.71
CA ALA A 47 11.44 -34.38 28.26
C ALA A 47 10.76 -33.50 29.35
N ASP A 48 11.01 -33.76 30.63
CA ASP A 48 10.46 -32.99 31.75
C ASP A 48 11.21 -31.68 31.94
N GLN A 49 12.53 -31.69 31.82
CA GLN A 49 13.36 -30.49 31.79
C GLN A 49 12.99 -29.59 30.60
N TRP A 50 12.71 -30.18 29.43
CA TRP A 50 12.18 -29.42 28.30
C TRP A 50 10.77 -28.86 28.54
N ARG A 51 9.89 -29.60 29.23
CA ARG A 51 8.58 -29.09 29.65
C ARG A 51 8.73 -27.93 30.61
N GLN A 52 9.64 -28.00 31.57
CA GLN A 52 9.91 -26.94 32.55
C GLN A 52 10.51 -25.68 31.90
N VAL A 53 11.45 -25.87 30.97
CA VAL A 53 12.02 -24.80 30.15
C VAL A 53 10.97 -24.17 29.23
N ARG A 54 9.96 -24.92 28.77
CA ARG A 54 8.88 -24.43 27.90
C ARG A 54 7.71 -23.81 28.67
N SER A 55 7.38 -24.31 29.86
CA SER A 55 6.26 -23.85 30.68
C SER A 55 6.48 -22.46 31.25
N GLY A 56 7.74 -22.00 31.33
CA GLY A 56 8.08 -20.69 31.87
C GLY A 56 7.93 -20.60 33.38
N GLU A 57 7.94 -21.73 34.09
CA GLU A 57 7.91 -21.74 35.55
C GLU A 57 9.17 -21.07 36.12
N THR A 58 8.97 -19.93 36.79
CA THR A 58 10.02 -19.17 37.49
C THR A 58 10.24 -19.77 38.88
N GLY A 59 10.86 -20.96 38.95
CA GLY A 59 11.23 -21.61 40.20
C GLY A 59 12.48 -21.00 40.86
N PRO A 60 12.91 -21.53 42.03
CA PRO A 60 14.08 -21.04 42.79
C PRO A 60 15.41 -21.04 42.02
N ASN A 61 15.47 -21.79 40.91
CA ASN A 61 16.65 -21.93 40.06
C ASN A 61 16.59 -21.06 38.79
N TYR A 62 15.54 -20.24 38.62
CA TYR A 62 15.45 -19.29 37.52
C TYR A 62 16.32 -18.06 37.79
N ARG A 63 17.26 -17.77 36.89
CA ARG A 63 18.10 -16.56 36.94
C ARG A 63 18.05 -15.86 35.58
N ASP A 64 17.46 -14.67 35.56
CA ASP A 64 17.61 -13.71 34.46
C ASP A 64 18.55 -12.58 34.91
N THR A 65 19.37 -12.12 33.98
CA THR A 65 20.31 -11.00 34.12
C THR A 65 19.66 -9.63 33.93
N ARG A 66 18.38 -9.56 33.54
CA ARG A 66 17.65 -8.32 33.27
C ARG A 66 16.67 -7.99 34.41
N PHE A 67 16.63 -6.72 34.80
CA PHE A 67 15.73 -6.20 35.83
C PHE A 67 14.26 -6.35 35.39
N ASP A 68 13.41 -6.88 36.27
CA ASP A 68 11.95 -7.08 36.11
C ASP A 68 11.52 -8.02 34.95
N SER A 69 12.28 -9.09 34.73
CA SER A 69 12.15 -9.94 33.55
C SER A 69 11.47 -11.29 33.81
N ASN A 70 10.26 -11.47 33.27
CA ASN A 70 9.52 -12.74 33.20
C ASN A 70 9.95 -13.61 31.98
N TYR A 71 11.22 -13.55 31.59
CA TYR A 71 11.72 -14.13 30.33
C TYR A 71 11.85 -15.65 30.36
N ASN A 72 10.86 -16.32 29.75
CA ASN A 72 10.97 -17.73 29.41
C ASN A 72 12.08 -17.94 28.35
N LEU A 73 13.01 -18.88 28.61
CA LEU A 73 14.08 -19.26 27.68
C LEU A 73 13.53 -19.74 26.33
N VAL A 74 12.29 -20.26 26.32
CA VAL A 74 11.54 -20.63 25.11
C VAL A 74 10.39 -19.64 24.90
N ASN A 75 10.54 -18.76 23.91
CA ASN A 75 9.51 -17.79 23.54
C ASN A 75 8.50 -18.40 22.55
N SER A 76 7.52 -19.13 23.06
CA SER A 76 6.46 -19.79 22.26
C SER A 76 5.58 -18.80 21.48
N SER A 77 5.27 -17.63 22.04
CA SER A 77 4.51 -16.59 21.34
C SER A 77 5.31 -15.97 20.18
N GLY A 78 6.60 -15.78 20.36
CA GLY A 78 7.52 -15.33 19.31
C GLY A 78 7.65 -16.33 18.17
N GLU A 79 7.69 -17.63 18.47
CA GLU A 79 7.66 -18.66 17.44
C GLU A 79 6.32 -18.66 16.68
N THR A 80 5.20 -18.53 17.40
CA THR A 80 3.86 -18.40 16.80
C THR A 80 3.82 -17.21 15.85
N TRP A 81 4.21 -16.01 16.31
CA TRP A 81 4.32 -14.82 15.48
C TRP A 81 5.20 -15.04 14.25
N ARG A 82 6.37 -15.69 14.39
CA ARG A 82 7.28 -15.99 13.28
C ARG A 82 6.60 -16.89 12.25
N GLN A 83 5.87 -17.92 12.69
CA GLN A 83 5.11 -18.80 11.81
C GLN A 83 4.00 -18.03 11.09
N TRP A 84 3.20 -17.23 11.80
CA TRP A 84 2.18 -16.38 11.18
C TRP A 84 2.77 -15.46 10.12
N ARG A 85 3.84 -14.74 10.46
CA ARG A 85 4.51 -13.81 9.55
C ARG A 85 5.11 -14.51 8.33
N ASN A 86 5.86 -15.59 8.53
CA ASN A 86 6.63 -16.22 7.45
C ASN A 86 5.81 -17.21 6.62
N ARG A 87 4.82 -17.89 7.21
CA ARG A 87 4.00 -18.89 6.51
C ARG A 87 2.82 -18.24 5.79
N TRP A 88 2.26 -17.17 6.37
CA TRP A 88 1.04 -16.54 5.87
C TRP A 88 1.30 -15.12 5.38
N VAL A 89 1.69 -14.19 6.25
CA VAL A 89 1.74 -12.77 5.88
C VAL A 89 2.68 -12.48 4.71
N SER A 90 3.92 -12.97 4.77
CA SER A 90 4.95 -12.68 3.77
C SER A 90 4.61 -13.30 2.39
N PRO A 91 4.27 -14.60 2.27
CA PRO A 91 3.88 -15.17 0.97
C PRO A 91 2.61 -14.55 0.39
N PHE A 92 1.54 -14.37 1.19
CA PHE A 92 0.30 -13.79 0.70
C PHE A 92 0.47 -12.30 0.36
N GLY A 93 1.33 -11.57 1.06
CA GLY A 93 1.69 -10.20 0.70
C GLY A 93 2.36 -10.12 -0.67
N LEU A 94 3.29 -11.05 -0.98
CA LEU A 94 3.91 -11.12 -2.29
C LEU A 94 2.89 -11.48 -3.39
N ILE A 95 1.98 -12.42 -3.11
CA ILE A 95 0.88 -12.78 -4.02
C ILE A 95 -0.05 -11.58 -4.25
N ALA A 96 -0.40 -10.82 -3.22
CA ALA A 96 -1.28 -9.66 -3.35
C ALA A 96 -0.66 -8.57 -4.23
N ILE A 97 0.59 -8.20 -3.98
CA ILE A 97 1.29 -7.15 -4.73
C ILE A 97 1.60 -7.61 -6.15
N GLY A 98 2.20 -8.79 -6.30
CA GLY A 98 2.53 -9.37 -7.61
C GLY A 98 1.27 -9.68 -8.43
N GLY A 99 0.21 -10.16 -7.77
CA GLY A 99 -1.09 -10.42 -8.38
C GLY A 99 -1.78 -9.15 -8.86
N MET A 100 -1.75 -8.07 -8.08
CA MET A 100 -2.26 -6.77 -8.55
C MET A 100 -1.44 -6.23 -9.72
N ALA A 101 -0.11 -6.28 -9.64
CA ALA A 101 0.74 -5.85 -10.75
C ALA A 101 0.46 -6.65 -12.04
N ALA A 102 0.31 -7.97 -11.93
CA ALA A 102 -0.07 -8.83 -13.04
C ALA A 102 -1.49 -8.53 -13.55
N ALA A 103 -2.45 -8.26 -12.66
CA ALA A 103 -3.81 -7.88 -13.04
C ALA A 103 -3.83 -6.56 -13.82
N ILE A 104 -3.08 -5.55 -13.38
CA ILE A 104 -2.91 -4.27 -14.08
C ILE A 104 -2.27 -4.50 -15.46
N ALA A 105 -1.18 -5.28 -15.52
CA ALA A 105 -0.50 -5.56 -16.78
C ALA A 105 -1.42 -6.29 -17.77
N LEU A 106 -2.17 -7.29 -17.29
CA LEU A 106 -3.14 -8.03 -18.10
C LEU A 106 -4.27 -7.11 -18.57
N PHE A 107 -4.83 -6.30 -17.67
CA PHE A 107 -5.86 -5.32 -18.00
C PHE A 107 -5.36 -4.34 -19.07
N TYR A 108 -4.15 -3.82 -18.92
CA TYR A 108 -3.56 -2.90 -19.90
C TYR A 108 -3.32 -3.56 -21.26
N ILE A 109 -2.90 -4.83 -21.30
CA ILE A 109 -2.69 -5.54 -22.58
C ILE A 109 -4.02 -5.86 -23.28
N ILE A 110 -5.07 -6.18 -22.52
CA ILE A 110 -6.37 -6.59 -23.09
C ILE A 110 -7.24 -5.38 -23.44
N ILE A 111 -7.32 -4.40 -22.53
CA ILE A 111 -8.26 -3.26 -22.61
C ILE A 111 -7.51 -1.98 -22.98
N GLY A 112 -6.27 -1.81 -22.53
CA GLY A 112 -5.49 -0.61 -22.79
C GLY A 112 -5.88 0.57 -21.91
N ARG A 113 -5.50 1.77 -22.37
CA ARG A 113 -5.91 3.04 -21.77
C ARG A 113 -7.37 3.31 -22.11
N LYS A 114 -8.17 3.70 -21.11
CA LYS A 114 -9.53 4.19 -21.33
C LYS A 114 -9.45 5.64 -21.80
N TYR A 115 -9.77 5.84 -23.07
CA TYR A 115 -9.89 7.16 -23.69
C TYR A 115 -11.30 7.72 -23.47
N LEU A 116 -11.43 9.03 -23.57
CA LEU A 116 -12.73 9.71 -23.54
C LEU A 116 -13.59 9.29 -24.73
N GLU A 117 -14.89 9.15 -24.50
CA GLU A 117 -15.85 8.79 -25.56
C GLU A 117 -16.10 9.97 -26.51
N GLU A 118 -16.09 11.20 -25.98
CA GLU A 118 -16.22 12.44 -26.72
C GLU A 118 -14.85 13.15 -26.85
N PRO A 119 -14.59 13.91 -27.92
CA PRO A 119 -13.38 14.72 -28.03
C PRO A 119 -13.33 15.81 -26.96
N ARG A 120 -12.12 16.11 -26.49
CA ARG A 120 -11.86 17.18 -25.52
C ARG A 120 -12.35 18.53 -26.05
N THR A 121 -13.08 19.28 -25.21
CA THR A 121 -13.57 20.61 -25.57
C THR A 121 -12.48 21.68 -25.44
N GLY A 122 -11.44 21.41 -24.65
CA GLY A 122 -10.42 22.40 -24.28
C GLY A 122 -10.89 23.40 -23.21
N ARG A 123 -12.17 23.38 -22.84
CA ARG A 123 -12.69 24.06 -21.66
C ARG A 123 -12.42 23.21 -20.43
N LYS A 124 -11.99 23.85 -19.37
CA LYS A 124 -11.47 23.23 -18.16
C LYS A 124 -12.25 23.66 -16.93
N LEU A 125 -12.50 22.71 -16.05
CA LEU A 125 -13.14 22.90 -14.76
C LEU A 125 -12.11 22.80 -13.65
N PHE A 126 -12.17 23.74 -12.71
CA PHE A 126 -11.35 23.68 -11.50
C PHE A 126 -11.82 22.52 -10.61
N ARG A 127 -10.90 21.60 -10.31
CA ARG A 127 -11.18 20.41 -9.50
C ARG A 127 -10.41 20.43 -8.19
N TRP A 128 -9.12 20.81 -8.20
CA TRP A 128 -8.24 20.71 -7.04
C TRP A 128 -7.40 21.97 -6.80
N SER A 129 -7.49 22.51 -5.59
CA SER A 129 -6.64 23.62 -5.15
C SER A 129 -5.16 23.21 -5.08
N LEU A 130 -4.27 24.20 -5.15
CA LEU A 130 -2.83 23.96 -4.99
C LEU A 130 -2.51 23.29 -3.64
N LEU A 131 -3.17 23.72 -2.56
CA LEU A 131 -2.98 23.13 -1.23
C LEU A 131 -3.32 21.62 -1.23
N MET A 132 -4.47 21.24 -1.80
CA MET A 132 -4.89 19.84 -1.86
C MET A 132 -3.95 19.00 -2.73
N ARG A 133 -3.49 19.54 -3.85
CA ARG A 133 -2.50 18.86 -4.71
C ARG A 133 -1.17 18.68 -3.99
N SER A 134 -0.65 19.70 -3.33
CA SER A 134 0.60 19.62 -2.56
C SER A 134 0.49 18.60 -1.42
N LEU A 135 -0.63 18.59 -0.69
CA LEU A 135 -0.88 17.61 0.36
C LEU A 135 -0.93 16.19 -0.21
N HIS A 136 -1.66 15.98 -1.29
CA HIS A 136 -1.74 14.69 -1.98
C HIS A 136 -0.36 14.20 -2.43
N TRP A 137 0.41 15.01 -3.17
CA TRP A 137 1.73 14.59 -3.66
C TRP A 137 2.73 14.34 -2.54
N THR A 138 2.63 15.06 -1.43
CA THR A 138 3.46 14.81 -0.25
C THR A 138 3.10 13.47 0.38
N VAL A 139 1.81 13.22 0.64
CA VAL A 139 1.33 11.94 1.20
C VAL A 139 1.65 10.77 0.27
N ALA A 140 1.46 10.92 -1.05
CA ALA A 140 1.76 9.89 -2.04
C ALA A 140 3.26 9.57 -2.10
N SER A 141 4.12 10.59 -2.09
CA SER A 141 5.58 10.38 -2.10
C SER A 141 6.06 9.70 -0.82
N LEU A 142 5.55 10.12 0.34
CA LEU A 142 5.84 9.47 1.62
C LEU A 142 5.36 8.02 1.62
N PHE A 143 4.14 7.75 1.13
CA PHE A 143 3.61 6.40 1.00
C PHE A 143 4.52 5.51 0.14
N ILE A 144 4.98 5.99 -1.01
CA ILE A 144 5.87 5.23 -1.90
C ILE A 144 7.18 4.91 -1.19
N VAL A 145 7.81 5.87 -0.51
CA VAL A 145 9.04 5.63 0.25
C VAL A 145 8.80 4.62 1.38
N LEU A 146 7.69 4.74 2.11
CA LEU A 146 7.32 3.82 3.19
C LEU A 146 7.03 2.41 2.67
N ALA A 147 6.33 2.28 1.55
CA ALA A 147 6.06 1.00 0.90
C ALA A 147 7.38 0.33 0.46
N LEU A 148 8.26 1.06 -0.23
CA LEU A 148 9.55 0.52 -0.69
C LEU A 148 10.46 0.12 0.47
N THR A 149 10.57 0.96 1.49
CA THR A 149 11.36 0.65 2.69
C THR A 149 10.76 -0.52 3.46
N GLY A 150 9.45 -0.58 3.65
CA GLY A 150 8.76 -1.70 4.30
C GLY A 150 8.93 -3.02 3.54
N LEU A 151 8.83 -3.00 2.21
CA LEU A 151 9.11 -4.16 1.36
C LEU A 151 10.57 -4.61 1.48
N ASN A 152 11.52 -3.67 1.53
CA ASN A 152 12.93 -4.01 1.74
C ASN A 152 13.18 -4.61 3.14
N LEU A 153 12.54 -4.08 4.18
CA LEU A 153 12.63 -4.64 5.54
C LEU A 153 12.05 -6.06 5.62
N LEU A 154 10.98 -6.35 4.88
CA LEU A 154 10.31 -7.66 4.92
C LEU A 154 10.97 -8.69 3.98
N PHE A 155 11.33 -8.30 2.76
CA PHE A 155 11.78 -9.20 1.70
C PHE A 155 13.25 -9.02 1.29
N GLY A 156 13.88 -7.91 1.65
CA GLY A 156 15.18 -7.51 1.11
C GLY A 156 16.30 -8.53 1.34
N LYS A 157 16.24 -9.31 2.43
CA LYS A 157 17.20 -10.41 2.69
C LYS A 157 17.17 -11.48 1.60
N PHE A 158 16.01 -11.78 1.02
CA PHE A 158 15.87 -12.85 0.01
C PHE A 158 16.31 -12.43 -1.38
N VAL A 159 16.34 -11.11 -1.63
CA VAL A 159 16.66 -10.54 -2.94
C VAL A 159 18.06 -9.93 -2.93
N PHE A 160 18.29 -8.93 -2.09
CA PHE A 160 19.48 -8.08 -2.18
C PHE A 160 20.71 -8.68 -1.49
N ARG A 161 20.53 -9.48 -0.44
CA ARG A 161 21.67 -10.09 0.27
C ARG A 161 22.48 -11.01 -0.63
N SER A 162 21.81 -11.87 -1.41
CA SER A 162 22.45 -12.78 -2.36
C SER A 162 23.02 -12.05 -3.57
N LEU A 163 22.36 -10.97 -4.03
CA LEU A 163 22.78 -10.22 -5.22
C LEU A 163 23.92 -9.23 -4.96
N LEU A 164 23.94 -8.57 -3.80
CA LEU A 164 24.82 -7.43 -3.50
C LEU A 164 25.80 -7.69 -2.34
N GLY A 165 25.65 -8.81 -1.62
CA GLY A 165 26.47 -9.16 -0.46
C GLY A 165 26.03 -8.50 0.85
N ASP A 166 26.63 -8.94 1.95
CA ASP A 166 26.21 -8.58 3.31
C ASP A 166 26.38 -7.09 3.63
N GLY A 167 27.46 -6.45 3.17
CA GLY A 167 27.73 -5.04 3.44
C GLY A 167 26.71 -4.09 2.81
N ALA A 168 26.42 -4.27 1.51
CA ALA A 168 25.43 -3.46 0.79
C ALA A 168 24.03 -3.68 1.35
N TRP A 169 23.65 -4.93 1.61
CA TRP A 169 22.35 -5.25 2.22
C TRP A 169 22.19 -4.63 3.62
N ALA A 170 23.22 -4.69 4.47
CA ALA A 170 23.20 -4.09 5.80
C ALA A 170 22.97 -2.57 5.74
N TRP A 171 23.67 -1.88 4.82
CA TRP A 171 23.45 -0.44 4.59
C TRP A 171 22.02 -0.15 4.12
N MET A 172 21.52 -0.89 3.13
CA MET A 172 20.16 -0.71 2.61
C MET A 172 19.09 -0.89 3.69
N VAL A 173 19.20 -1.94 4.51
CA VAL A 173 18.26 -2.22 5.61
C VAL A 173 18.33 -1.13 6.67
N SER A 174 19.53 -0.68 7.03
CA SER A 174 19.71 0.39 8.03
C SER A 174 19.09 1.71 7.55
N THR A 175 19.39 2.13 6.31
CA THR A 175 18.80 3.32 5.69
C THR A 175 17.28 3.18 5.58
N SER A 176 16.78 2.02 5.16
CA SER A 176 15.33 1.77 5.06
C SER A 176 14.65 1.89 6.41
N LYS A 177 15.23 1.32 7.47
CA LYS A 177 14.69 1.42 8.83
C LYS A 177 14.63 2.88 9.30
N VAL A 178 15.71 3.65 9.12
CA VAL A 178 15.76 5.06 9.53
C VAL A 178 14.68 5.86 8.78
N LEU A 179 14.65 5.75 7.45
CA LEU A 179 13.63 6.45 6.66
C LEU A 179 12.21 6.04 7.06
N HIS A 180 11.96 4.75 7.25
CA HIS A 180 10.63 4.25 7.57
C HIS A 180 10.13 4.77 8.93
N ASN A 181 11.00 4.72 9.94
CA ASN A 181 10.67 5.14 11.30
C ASN A 181 10.46 6.67 11.40
N TYR A 182 11.28 7.49 10.72
CA TYR A 182 11.09 8.94 10.79
C TYR A 182 9.97 9.47 9.88
N LEU A 183 9.81 8.90 8.68
CA LEU A 183 8.81 9.35 7.72
C LEU A 183 7.41 8.80 8.03
N GLY A 184 7.31 7.66 8.73
CA GLY A 184 6.05 7.03 9.11
C GLY A 184 5.13 7.94 9.94
N PRO A 185 5.61 8.53 11.05
CA PRO A 185 4.85 9.49 11.85
C PRO A 185 4.42 10.74 11.06
N ILE A 186 5.30 11.27 10.20
CA ILE A 186 4.99 12.42 9.33
C ILE A 186 3.86 12.06 8.36
N PHE A 187 3.96 10.90 7.71
CA PHE A 187 2.89 10.36 6.87
C PHE A 187 1.58 10.23 7.65
N GLY A 188 1.62 9.70 8.87
CA GLY A 188 0.43 9.54 9.71
C GLY A 188 -0.30 10.87 9.97
N VAL A 189 0.45 11.92 10.33
CA VAL A 189 -0.13 13.27 10.56
C VAL A 189 -0.73 13.82 9.27
N LEU A 190 0.02 13.79 8.16
CA LEU A 190 -0.46 14.32 6.88
C LEU A 190 -1.64 13.53 6.31
N LEU A 191 -1.66 12.22 6.51
CA LEU A 191 -2.79 11.37 6.14
C LEU A 191 -4.05 11.77 6.90
N VAL A 192 -3.97 11.99 8.22
CA VAL A 192 -5.13 12.46 9.01
C VAL A 192 -5.63 13.81 8.50
N ILE A 193 -4.73 14.76 8.22
CA ILE A 193 -5.10 16.06 7.64
C ILE A 193 -5.82 15.86 6.31
N LEU A 194 -5.26 15.05 5.40
CA LEU A 194 -5.86 14.76 4.09
C LEU A 194 -7.25 14.12 4.23
N LEU A 195 -7.40 13.16 5.15
CA LEU A 195 -8.68 12.48 5.38
C LEU A 195 -9.74 13.45 5.89
N ILE A 196 -9.40 14.32 6.84
CA ILE A 196 -10.33 15.34 7.37
C ILE A 196 -10.70 16.33 6.26
N SER A 197 -9.74 16.77 5.46
CA SER A 197 -9.99 17.71 4.35
C SER A 197 -10.92 17.14 3.29
N MET A 198 -10.99 15.82 3.14
CA MET A 198 -11.74 15.14 2.07
C MET A 198 -12.97 14.35 2.52
N ILE A 199 -13.30 14.40 3.81
CA ILE A 199 -14.39 13.56 4.36
C ILE A 199 -15.75 13.88 3.73
N LYS A 200 -16.03 15.16 3.45
CA LYS A 200 -17.35 15.60 2.96
C LYS A 200 -17.65 15.02 1.57
N GLU A 201 -16.65 15.03 0.70
CA GLU A 201 -16.71 14.58 -0.68
C GLU A 201 -16.75 13.04 -0.77
N ASN A 202 -16.22 12.37 0.26
CA ASN A 202 -16.09 10.91 0.29
C ASN A 202 -17.17 10.16 1.09
N MET A 203 -18.19 10.87 1.58
CA MET A 203 -19.33 10.22 2.21
C MET A 203 -20.10 9.34 1.20
N PRO A 204 -20.44 8.09 1.55
CA PRO A 204 -21.24 7.22 0.69
C PRO A 204 -22.62 7.83 0.39
N LYS A 205 -23.02 7.76 -0.88
CA LYS A 205 -24.29 8.24 -1.43
C LYS A 205 -25.01 7.08 -2.11
N LYS A 206 -26.33 7.22 -2.33
CA LYS A 206 -27.16 6.15 -2.94
C LYS A 206 -26.66 5.72 -4.32
N HIS A 207 -26.21 6.67 -5.16
CA HIS A 207 -25.66 6.37 -6.48
C HIS A 207 -24.37 5.55 -6.43
N ASP A 208 -23.62 5.53 -5.32
CA ASP A 208 -22.41 4.71 -5.22
C ASP A 208 -22.75 3.22 -5.24
N LEU A 209 -23.90 2.83 -4.69
CA LEU A 209 -24.36 1.44 -4.74
C LEU A 209 -24.68 1.02 -6.18
N GLU A 210 -25.30 1.92 -6.95
CA GLU A 210 -25.57 1.71 -8.37
C GLU A 210 -24.25 1.67 -9.16
N TRP A 211 -23.28 2.51 -8.79
CA TRP A 211 -21.94 2.51 -9.35
C TRP A 211 -21.26 1.15 -9.20
N PHE A 212 -21.32 0.55 -8.00
CA PHE A 212 -20.78 -0.79 -7.77
C PHE A 212 -21.56 -1.89 -8.50
N LYS A 213 -22.89 -1.80 -8.57
CA LYS A 213 -23.72 -2.77 -9.32
C LYS A 213 -23.39 -2.78 -10.82
N LYS A 214 -23.05 -1.63 -11.39
CA LYS A 214 -22.59 -1.48 -12.78
C LYS A 214 -21.09 -1.72 -12.95
N GLY A 215 -20.40 -2.19 -11.92
CA GLY A 215 -18.96 -2.47 -11.96
C GLY A 215 -18.10 -1.24 -12.27
N GLY A 216 -18.57 -0.04 -11.91
CA GLY A 216 -17.86 1.22 -12.14
C GLY A 216 -17.69 1.62 -13.60
N GLY A 217 -18.51 1.08 -14.51
CA GLY A 217 -18.42 1.37 -15.94
C GLY A 217 -17.21 0.70 -16.61
N LEU A 218 -16.63 -0.31 -15.97
CA LEU A 218 -15.60 -1.18 -16.55
C LEU A 218 -16.20 -2.24 -17.49
N PHE A 219 -17.44 -2.67 -17.23
CA PHE A 219 -18.11 -3.72 -17.98
C PHE A 219 -19.42 -3.18 -18.58
N GLY A 220 -19.41 -2.94 -19.89
CA GLY A 220 -20.57 -2.46 -20.64
C GLY A 220 -20.42 -1.01 -21.14
N LYS A 221 -21.45 -0.54 -21.86
CA LYS A 221 -21.54 0.83 -22.40
C LYS A 221 -22.46 1.75 -21.58
N GLU A 222 -22.84 1.30 -20.40
CA GLU A 222 -23.80 2.03 -19.58
C GLU A 222 -23.07 3.13 -18.81
N HIS A 223 -23.57 4.36 -18.94
CA HIS A 223 -23.06 5.49 -18.15
C HIS A 223 -23.37 5.26 -16.66
N VAL A 224 -22.39 5.57 -15.82
CA VAL A 224 -22.47 5.34 -14.38
C VAL A 224 -22.33 6.67 -13.67
N ASP A 225 -23.41 7.06 -12.98
CA ASP A 225 -23.46 8.35 -12.31
C ASP A 225 -22.44 8.46 -11.18
N ALA A 226 -21.76 9.61 -11.12
CA ALA A 226 -20.78 9.91 -10.09
C ALA A 226 -20.80 11.39 -9.72
N GLY A 227 -20.76 11.66 -8.41
CA GLY A 227 -20.52 12.99 -7.86
C GLY A 227 -19.05 13.39 -7.98
N PHE A 228 -18.61 14.34 -7.13
CA PHE A 228 -17.23 14.82 -7.15
C PHE A 228 -16.21 13.68 -7.01
N CYS A 229 -16.44 12.75 -6.07
CA CYS A 229 -15.76 11.46 -6.00
C CYS A 229 -16.70 10.33 -6.47
N ASN A 230 -16.19 9.43 -7.30
CA ASN A 230 -16.91 8.22 -7.71
C ASN A 230 -16.82 7.11 -6.65
N GLY A 231 -17.57 6.02 -6.82
CA GLY A 231 -17.62 4.92 -5.86
C GLY A 231 -16.25 4.27 -5.57
N GLY A 232 -15.40 4.14 -6.59
CA GLY A 232 -14.05 3.61 -6.45
C GLY A 232 -13.11 4.53 -5.67
N GLU A 233 -13.15 5.84 -5.93
CA GLU A 233 -12.40 6.84 -5.16
C GLU A 233 -12.82 6.86 -3.68
N LYS A 234 -14.14 6.76 -3.41
CA LYS A 234 -14.67 6.65 -2.05
C LYS A 234 -14.23 5.37 -1.36
N ALA A 235 -14.24 4.24 -2.06
CA ALA A 235 -13.73 2.98 -1.51
C ALA A 235 -12.25 3.09 -1.14
N TRP A 236 -11.44 3.73 -1.99
CA TRP A 236 -10.03 4.01 -1.70
C TRP A 236 -9.86 4.92 -0.47
N TYR A 237 -10.65 5.99 -0.38
CA TYR A 237 -10.67 6.88 0.79
C TYR A 237 -10.96 6.10 2.08
N TRP A 238 -12.03 5.30 2.11
CA TRP A 238 -12.42 4.56 3.31
C TRP A 238 -11.45 3.44 3.66
N LEU A 239 -10.78 2.84 2.67
CA LEU A 239 -9.69 1.90 2.90
C LEU A 239 -8.49 2.59 3.58
N LEU A 240 -8.10 3.80 3.13
CA LEU A 240 -7.09 4.60 3.80
C LEU A 240 -7.53 5.07 5.19
N ALA A 241 -8.77 5.49 5.35
CA ALA A 241 -9.31 5.95 6.63
C ALA A 241 -9.40 4.83 7.67
N SER A 242 -9.61 3.57 7.25
CA SER A 242 -9.69 2.42 8.14
C SER A 242 -8.33 1.71 8.26
N VAL A 243 -7.92 0.99 7.22
CA VAL A 243 -6.70 0.18 7.20
C VAL A 243 -5.46 1.08 7.24
N GLY A 244 -5.46 2.22 6.56
CA GLY A 244 -4.35 3.17 6.62
C GLY A 244 -4.11 3.71 8.03
N LEU A 245 -5.16 4.15 8.73
CA LEU A 245 -5.04 4.59 10.12
C LEU A 245 -4.65 3.43 11.06
N LEU A 246 -5.10 2.20 10.80
CA LEU A 246 -4.67 1.02 11.56
C LEU A 246 -3.18 0.72 11.37
N VAL A 247 -2.65 0.85 10.14
CA VAL A 247 -1.22 0.72 9.84
C VAL A 247 -0.42 1.81 10.54
N VAL A 248 -0.91 3.06 10.52
CA VAL A 248 -0.28 4.16 11.26
C VAL A 248 -0.25 3.85 12.76
N ALA A 249 -1.39 3.52 13.37
CA ALA A 249 -1.49 3.23 14.81
C ALA A 249 -0.57 2.07 15.23
N SER A 250 -0.58 0.96 14.49
CA SER A 250 0.33 -0.16 14.74
C SER A 250 1.80 0.20 14.51
N GLY A 251 2.10 1.09 13.54
CA GLY A 251 3.44 1.63 13.31
C GLY A 251 3.95 2.44 14.49
N PHE A 252 3.11 3.31 15.08
CA PHE A 252 3.46 4.05 16.30
C PHE A 252 3.76 3.12 17.49
N VAL A 253 2.99 2.03 17.66
CA VAL A 253 3.27 1.01 18.68
C VAL A 253 4.61 0.31 18.44
N LEU A 254 5.01 0.12 17.19
CA LEU A 254 6.30 -0.51 16.85
C LEU A 254 7.48 0.45 17.01
N ASP A 255 7.29 1.74 16.70
CA ASP A 255 8.36 2.74 16.67
C ASP A 255 8.67 3.32 18.06
N PHE A 256 7.64 3.43 18.92
CA PHE A 256 7.77 4.01 20.26
C PHE A 256 7.45 2.97 21.36
N PRO A 257 8.38 2.07 21.71
CA PRO A 257 8.23 1.07 22.78
C PRO A 257 8.28 1.67 24.20
N ASN A 258 7.62 2.82 24.42
CA ASN A 258 7.73 3.63 25.63
C ASN A 258 6.45 3.62 26.49
N PHE A 259 5.39 2.92 26.09
CA PHE A 259 4.10 2.89 26.77
C PHE A 259 3.89 1.62 27.61
N ASN A 260 4.99 1.01 28.09
CA ASN A 260 4.98 -0.27 28.78
C ASN A 260 4.37 -1.42 27.94
N GLN A 261 4.41 -1.32 26.60
CA GLN A 261 3.92 -2.40 25.74
C GLN A 261 4.83 -3.64 25.84
N GLY A 262 4.22 -4.79 26.14
CA GLY A 262 4.92 -6.07 26.18
C GLY A 262 5.27 -6.60 24.80
N ARG A 263 6.10 -7.65 24.76
CA ARG A 263 6.51 -8.33 23.51
C ARG A 263 5.33 -8.83 22.69
N ASP A 264 4.30 -9.35 23.35
CA ASP A 264 3.09 -9.86 22.69
C ASP A 264 2.35 -8.75 21.92
N THR A 265 2.18 -7.58 22.53
CA THR A 265 1.60 -6.40 21.87
C THR A 265 2.39 -5.99 20.64
N MET A 266 3.73 -5.98 20.72
CA MET A 266 4.58 -5.66 19.57
C MET A 266 4.48 -6.71 18.44
N GLN A 267 4.33 -7.99 18.78
CA GLN A 267 4.14 -9.07 17.81
C GLN A 267 2.82 -8.91 17.05
N TRP A 268 1.72 -8.63 17.76
CA TRP A 268 0.42 -8.36 17.13
C TRP A 268 0.42 -7.09 16.30
N ALA A 269 0.99 -6.00 16.83
CA ALA A 269 1.15 -4.76 16.08
C ALA A 269 1.94 -5.00 14.79
N ASN A 270 3.00 -5.82 14.83
CA ASN A 270 3.77 -6.16 13.64
C ASN A 270 2.96 -6.93 12.60
N LEU A 271 2.14 -7.91 13.01
CA LEU A 271 1.28 -8.66 12.08
C LEU A 271 0.22 -7.76 11.45
N ILE A 272 -0.47 -6.96 12.27
CA ILE A 272 -1.50 -6.01 11.81
C ILE A 272 -0.89 -5.02 10.82
N HIS A 273 0.26 -4.44 11.18
CA HIS A 273 0.97 -3.49 10.35
C HIS A 273 1.36 -4.11 9.01
N ALA A 274 1.98 -5.30 9.03
CA ALA A 274 2.43 -5.97 7.82
C ALA A 274 1.27 -6.35 6.90
N VAL A 275 0.18 -6.93 7.43
CA VAL A 275 -1.00 -7.30 6.62
C VAL A 275 -1.65 -6.06 6.00
N GLY A 276 -1.88 -5.01 6.79
CA GLY A 276 -2.48 -3.77 6.31
C GLY A 276 -1.59 -3.06 5.28
N ALA A 277 -0.28 -2.94 5.55
CA ALA A 277 0.65 -2.26 4.67
C ALA A 277 0.83 -2.98 3.32
N LEU A 278 0.91 -4.32 3.33
CA LEU A 278 0.99 -5.11 2.10
C LEU A 278 -0.29 -4.99 1.27
N GLY A 279 -1.46 -5.06 1.91
CA GLY A 279 -2.75 -4.88 1.26
C GLY A 279 -2.91 -3.49 0.64
N LEU A 280 -2.59 -2.44 1.40
CA LEU A 280 -2.60 -1.06 0.90
C LEU A 280 -1.61 -0.86 -0.25
N THR A 281 -0.41 -1.43 -0.14
CA THR A 281 0.59 -1.38 -1.22
C THR A 281 0.03 -2.00 -2.50
N ALA A 282 -0.61 -3.18 -2.41
CA ALA A 282 -1.25 -3.80 -3.55
C ALA A 282 -2.33 -2.90 -4.15
N VAL A 283 -3.33 -2.47 -3.38
CA VAL A 283 -4.44 -1.63 -3.89
C VAL A 283 -3.95 -0.28 -4.43
N SER A 284 -2.90 0.29 -3.83
CA SER A 284 -2.30 1.56 -4.30
C SER A 284 -1.76 1.47 -5.72
N LEU A 285 -1.29 0.30 -6.17
CA LEU A 285 -0.86 0.11 -7.56
C LEU A 285 -2.03 0.35 -8.53
N GLY A 286 -3.23 -0.12 -8.16
CA GLY A 286 -4.45 0.13 -8.93
C GLY A 286 -4.84 1.60 -8.94
N HIS A 287 -4.76 2.28 -7.78
CA HIS A 287 -5.00 3.72 -7.68
C HIS A 287 -4.03 4.53 -8.56
N ILE A 288 -2.73 4.22 -8.48
CA ILE A 288 -1.69 4.85 -9.31
C ILE A 288 -1.98 4.60 -10.78
N TYR A 289 -2.29 3.37 -11.17
CA TYR A 289 -2.58 3.02 -12.56
C TYR A 289 -3.76 3.83 -13.10
N ILE A 290 -4.92 3.79 -12.44
CA ILE A 290 -6.13 4.50 -12.88
C ILE A 290 -5.88 6.01 -12.96
N GLY A 291 -5.21 6.59 -11.96
CA GLY A 291 -4.92 8.02 -11.89
C GLY A 291 -3.86 8.52 -12.87
N THR A 292 -3.09 7.63 -13.52
CA THR A 292 -1.98 8.02 -14.42
C THR A 292 -2.16 7.49 -15.84
N LEU A 293 -1.99 6.19 -16.03
CA LEU A 293 -1.93 5.54 -17.34
C LEU A 293 -3.28 4.96 -17.77
N GLY A 294 -4.12 4.57 -16.82
CA GLY A 294 -5.34 3.81 -17.04
C GLY A 294 -6.49 4.65 -17.59
N THR A 295 -6.63 5.91 -17.14
CA THR A 295 -7.73 6.80 -17.54
C THR A 295 -7.19 8.09 -18.15
N GLU A 296 -7.66 8.43 -19.34
CA GLU A 296 -7.38 9.72 -19.98
C GLU A 296 -7.82 10.90 -19.10
N GLY A 297 -7.04 11.99 -19.08
CA GLY A 297 -7.39 13.23 -18.37
C GLY A 297 -7.30 13.20 -16.83
N ALA A 298 -7.27 12.04 -16.19
CA ALA A 298 -7.30 11.93 -14.73
C ALA A 298 -6.10 12.59 -14.03
N LEU A 299 -4.88 12.40 -14.56
CA LEU A 299 -3.65 12.94 -13.98
C LEU A 299 -3.64 14.48 -13.94
N GLU A 300 -4.25 15.14 -14.92
CA GLU A 300 -4.24 16.60 -15.07
C GLU A 300 -4.89 17.31 -13.89
N GLY A 301 -5.92 16.68 -13.29
CA GLY A 301 -6.53 17.20 -12.07
C GLY A 301 -5.52 17.33 -10.94
N MET A 302 -4.65 16.33 -10.75
CA MET A 302 -3.65 16.34 -9.66
C MET A 302 -2.38 17.12 -10.00
N THR A 303 -2.06 17.34 -11.27
CA THR A 303 -0.86 18.11 -11.66
C THR A 303 -1.17 19.60 -11.84
N THR A 304 -2.31 19.94 -12.46
CA THR A 304 -2.66 21.32 -12.80
C THR A 304 -3.74 21.92 -11.90
N GLY A 305 -4.60 21.07 -11.31
CA GLY A 305 -5.79 21.50 -10.57
C GLY A 305 -7.07 21.53 -11.42
N TYR A 306 -6.96 21.31 -12.73
CA TYR A 306 -8.05 21.42 -13.68
C TYR A 306 -8.26 20.11 -14.45
N VAL A 307 -9.50 19.87 -14.88
CA VAL A 307 -9.87 18.73 -15.73
C VAL A 307 -10.69 19.22 -16.92
N ASP A 308 -10.65 18.48 -18.03
CA ASP A 308 -11.47 18.79 -19.22
C ASP A 308 -12.96 18.66 -18.91
N GLU A 309 -13.78 19.51 -19.54
CA GLU A 309 -15.24 19.45 -19.44
C GLU A 309 -15.79 18.07 -19.81
N THR A 310 -15.25 17.48 -20.88
CA THR A 310 -15.64 16.16 -21.39
C THR A 310 -15.34 15.07 -20.36
N TRP A 311 -14.17 15.16 -19.72
CA TRP A 311 -13.78 14.22 -18.67
C TRP A 311 -14.72 14.31 -17.46
N ALA A 312 -15.07 15.53 -17.05
CA ALA A 312 -15.99 15.75 -15.94
C ALA A 312 -17.38 15.20 -16.26
N LYS A 313 -17.89 15.46 -17.47
CA LYS A 313 -19.19 14.94 -17.93
C LYS A 313 -19.21 13.41 -17.99
N GLU A 314 -18.15 12.77 -18.48
CA GLU A 314 -18.09 11.32 -18.60
C GLU A 314 -17.90 10.62 -17.25
N HIS A 315 -16.97 11.09 -16.41
CA HIS A 315 -16.55 10.38 -15.19
C HIS A 315 -17.22 10.86 -13.91
N HIS A 316 -17.79 12.07 -13.92
CA HIS A 316 -18.31 12.78 -12.75
C HIS A 316 -19.54 13.64 -13.10
N ASN A 317 -20.47 13.10 -13.89
CA ASN A 317 -21.60 13.83 -14.46
C ASN A 317 -22.43 14.61 -13.43
N LEU A 318 -22.68 14.06 -12.24
CA LEU A 318 -23.46 14.76 -11.21
C LEU A 318 -22.73 16.01 -10.70
N TRP A 319 -21.40 15.93 -10.56
CA TRP A 319 -20.59 17.10 -10.23
C TRP A 319 -20.49 18.07 -11.40
N TYR A 320 -20.35 17.57 -12.63
CA TYR A 320 -20.34 18.40 -13.83
C TYR A 320 -21.58 19.30 -13.91
N GLU A 321 -22.78 18.75 -13.67
CA GLU A 321 -24.02 19.54 -13.67
C GLU A 321 -24.02 20.68 -12.63
N GLU A 322 -23.30 20.53 -11.52
CA GLU A 322 -23.17 21.55 -10.48
C GLU A 322 -22.23 22.70 -10.89
N VAL A 323 -21.23 22.44 -11.76
CA VAL A 323 -20.13 23.38 -12.04
C VAL A 323 -19.93 23.73 -13.51
N LYS A 324 -20.70 23.18 -14.45
CA LYS A 324 -20.52 23.36 -15.91
C LYS A 324 -20.42 24.82 -16.38
N ASP A 325 -21.13 25.73 -15.71
CA ASP A 325 -21.13 27.16 -16.03
C ASP A 325 -19.82 27.87 -15.63
N GLN A 326 -18.93 27.18 -14.90
CA GLN A 326 -17.64 27.69 -14.43
C GLN A 326 -16.48 27.24 -15.33
N ALA A 327 -16.74 26.56 -16.45
CA ALA A 327 -15.69 26.05 -17.32
C ALA A 327 -15.01 27.17 -18.11
N LEU A 328 -13.68 27.24 -18.00
CA LEU A 328 -12.81 28.27 -18.57
C LEU A 328 -11.89 27.68 -19.65
N THR A 329 -11.53 28.49 -20.64
CA THR A 329 -10.46 28.19 -21.59
C THR A 329 -9.07 28.32 -20.95
N GLU A 330 -8.05 27.74 -21.58
CA GLU A 330 -6.66 27.86 -21.11
C GLU A 330 -6.19 29.32 -21.01
N ASP A 331 -6.57 30.15 -21.98
CA ASP A 331 -6.20 31.56 -22.01
C ASP A 331 -6.84 32.34 -20.84
N GLU A 332 -8.09 32.03 -20.51
CA GLU A 332 -8.78 32.60 -19.36
C GLU A 332 -8.13 32.18 -18.03
N ILE A 333 -7.72 30.92 -17.91
CA ILE A 333 -6.98 30.41 -16.74
C ILE A 333 -5.63 31.11 -16.61
N ALA A 334 -4.90 31.30 -17.72
CA ALA A 334 -3.62 31.99 -17.73
C ALA A 334 -3.77 33.47 -17.34
N ALA A 335 -4.81 34.13 -17.85
CA ALA A 335 -5.14 35.52 -17.50
C ALA A 335 -5.47 35.66 -16.00
N GLN A 336 -6.27 34.75 -15.43
CA GLN A 336 -6.59 34.76 -13.99
C GLN A 336 -5.35 34.58 -13.11
N LYS A 337 -4.44 33.68 -13.46
CA LYS A 337 -3.18 33.48 -12.71
C LYS A 337 -2.30 34.72 -12.75
N SER A 338 -2.21 35.37 -13.91
CA SER A 338 -1.41 36.59 -14.11
C SER A 338 -1.98 37.76 -13.29
N ALA A 339 -3.30 37.91 -13.26
CA ALA A 339 -3.98 38.93 -12.47
C ALA A 339 -3.82 38.71 -10.95
N GLY A 340 -3.87 37.46 -10.49
CA GLY A 340 -3.65 37.11 -9.08
C GLY A 340 -2.22 37.34 -8.59
N SER A 341 -1.22 37.19 -9.49
CA SER A 341 0.19 37.48 -9.23
C SER A 341 0.48 38.98 -9.15
N ALA A 342 -0.17 39.80 -9.99
CA ALA A 342 0.06 41.25 -10.01
C ALA A 342 -0.48 41.97 -8.75
N GLY A 343 -1.46 41.37 -8.05
CA GLY A 343 -2.02 41.91 -6.82
C GLY A 343 -1.17 41.71 -5.57
N THR A 344 -0.13 40.86 -5.59
CA THR A 344 0.78 40.64 -4.45
C THR A 344 2.04 41.50 -4.50
N ASP A 345 2.39 42.06 -5.66
CA ASP A 345 3.62 42.87 -5.86
C ASP A 345 3.41 44.38 -5.64
N SER A 346 2.19 44.81 -5.29
CA SER A 346 1.86 46.22 -5.02
C SER A 346 1.68 46.53 -3.53
N ALA A 347 2.56 46.02 -2.66
CA ALA A 347 2.71 46.55 -1.31
C ALA A 347 3.59 47.82 -1.39
N PRO A 348 3.07 49.03 -1.11
CA PRO A 348 3.88 50.23 -1.15
C PRO A 348 4.89 50.18 -0.01
N SER A 349 6.18 50.34 -0.34
CA SER A 349 7.22 50.67 0.63
C SER A 349 6.84 52.00 1.29
N SER A 350 6.29 51.96 2.49
CA SER A 350 6.09 53.15 3.30
C SER A 350 7.45 53.61 3.83
N SER A 351 8.03 54.58 3.13
CA SER A 351 8.97 55.52 3.74
C SER A 351 8.21 56.33 4.80
N GLY A 352 8.63 56.20 6.06
CA GLY A 352 8.18 56.98 7.20
C GLY A 352 9.17 56.81 8.34
#